data_AF-A0ABD7XBW0-F1
#
_entry.id   AF-A0ABD7XBW0-F1
#
_cell.length_a   1.000
_cell.length_b   1.000
_cell.length_c   1.000
_cell.angle_alpha   90.00
_cell.angle_beta   90.00
_cell.angle_gamma   90.00
#
_symmetry.space_group_name_H-M   'P 1'
#
loop_
_entity.id
_entity.type
_entity.pdbx_description
1 polymer ?
#
loop_
_entity_poly.entity_id
_entity_poly.type
_entity_poly.pdbx_seq_one_letter_code
_entity_poly.pdbx_strand_id
1 'polypeptide(L)'
;MTRNEKEPSNKTKERYDLFVDCYLQTFNATQSAIKVGYSKKTARQQAHKLLTNAYIKQKIQFEMKRLRNRMKDEGLRSFSMLLDIAMQTEEKIQAHNEAEIEIDRIKSELSDLEIEMLKANNDLEKVQKAADAIDGRKKEMRNHKRSLLEQVDSIKKEYFELNLERVVLLNELSKYQSRYLDAKEWEKLQNLKKSIFQDILDRGGFKAIDQIQHSGKVDVNPFANLSEEELRRLAENDG
;
A
#
# COMPACT_ATOMS: atom_id res chain seq x y z
N MET A 1 -21.76 -9.53 7.64
CA MET A 1 -20.96 -10.71 8.00
C MET A 1 -19.58 -10.23 8.42
N THR A 2 -19.30 -10.16 9.72
CA THR A 2 -17.96 -9.89 10.25
C THR A 2 -17.08 -11.09 9.88
N ARG A 3 -16.07 -10.88 9.01
CA ARG A 3 -15.03 -11.88 8.77
C ARG A 3 -14.35 -12.11 10.12
N ASN A 4 -14.52 -13.28 10.71
CA ASN A 4 -13.70 -13.74 11.84
C ASN A 4 -12.25 -13.81 11.33
N GLU A 5 -11.47 -12.77 11.58
CA GLU A 5 -10.04 -12.78 11.33
C GLU A 5 -9.42 -13.80 12.28
N LYS A 6 -9.09 -14.99 11.75
CA LYS A 6 -8.30 -15.99 12.49
C LYS A 6 -7.01 -15.33 12.97
N GLU A 7 -6.73 -15.45 14.27
CA GLU A 7 -5.47 -14.98 14.83
C GLU A 7 -4.28 -15.63 14.08
N PRO A 8 -3.24 -14.86 13.74
CA PRO A 8 -2.08 -15.38 13.02
C PRO A 8 -1.36 -16.44 13.86
N SER A 9 -0.83 -17.48 13.20
CA SER A 9 -0.01 -18.49 13.88
C SER A 9 1.22 -17.86 14.54
N ASN A 10 1.79 -18.52 15.55
CA ASN A 10 2.91 -17.97 16.32
C ASN A 10 4.09 -17.52 15.43
N LYS A 11 4.47 -18.35 14.46
CA LYS A 11 5.51 -18.03 13.46
C LYS A 11 5.13 -16.85 12.54
N THR A 12 3.84 -16.70 12.22
CA THR A 12 3.36 -15.55 11.41
C THR A 12 3.41 -14.27 12.22
N LYS A 13 3.04 -14.36 13.51
CA LYS A 13 3.07 -13.26 14.47
C LYS A 13 4.49 -12.73 14.68
N GLU A 14 5.47 -13.61 14.87
CA GLU A 14 6.89 -13.24 14.95
C GLU A 14 7.35 -12.46 13.72
N ARG A 15 7.00 -12.92 12.51
CA ARG A 15 7.34 -12.21 11.27
C ARG A 15 6.64 -10.85 11.17
N TYR A 16 5.40 -10.76 11.66
CA TYR A 16 4.66 -9.49 11.70
C TYR A 16 5.27 -8.52 12.71
N ASP A 17 5.68 -8.99 13.88
CA ASP A 17 6.34 -8.18 14.89
C ASP A 17 7.70 -7.66 14.38
N LEU A 18 8.50 -8.52 13.73
CA LEU A 18 9.74 -8.10 13.06
C LEU A 18 9.47 -7.06 11.96
N PHE A 19 8.37 -7.20 11.22
CA PHE A 19 7.99 -6.23 10.20
C PHE A 19 7.67 -4.89 10.83
N VAL A 20 6.88 -4.90 11.91
CA VAL A 20 6.54 -3.70 12.67
C VAL A 20 7.82 -3.06 13.21
N ASP A 21 8.74 -3.80 13.82
CA ASP A 21 9.98 -3.24 14.35
C ASP A 21 10.84 -2.59 13.26
N CYS A 22 11.04 -3.28 12.13
CA CYS A 22 11.75 -2.71 10.98
C CYS A 22 11.04 -1.48 10.42
N TYR A 23 9.71 -1.51 10.40
CA TYR A 23 8.87 -0.43 9.93
C TYR A 23 8.89 0.77 10.87
N LEU A 24 8.86 0.61 12.18
CA LEU A 24 8.93 1.74 13.12
C LEU A 24 10.32 2.38 13.17
N GLN A 25 11.36 1.68 12.70
CA GLN A 25 12.71 2.24 12.56
C GLN A 25 12.90 3.06 11.29
N THR A 26 12.33 2.61 10.17
CA THR A 26 12.64 3.17 8.84
C THR A 26 11.43 3.84 8.18
N PHE A 27 10.24 3.49 8.64
CA PHE A 27 8.92 3.76 8.06
C PHE A 27 8.84 3.52 6.56
N ASN A 28 9.71 2.67 6.04
CA ASN A 28 9.71 2.27 4.66
C ASN A 28 9.17 0.85 4.59
N ALA A 29 7.87 0.72 4.39
CA ALA A 29 7.19 -0.57 4.39
C ALA A 29 7.78 -1.55 3.37
N THR A 30 8.22 -1.06 2.20
CA THR A 30 8.86 -1.90 1.17
C THR A 30 10.20 -2.42 1.65
N GLN A 31 11.05 -1.57 2.23
CA GLN A 31 12.33 -2.01 2.81
C GLN A 31 12.13 -2.92 4.02
N SER A 32 11.14 -2.64 4.88
CA SER A 32 10.78 -3.51 6.00
C SER A 32 10.33 -4.88 5.53
N ALA A 33 9.50 -4.96 4.49
CA ALA A 33 9.09 -6.22 3.88
C ALA A 33 10.31 -7.00 3.35
N ILE A 34 11.26 -6.33 2.70
CA ILE A 34 12.52 -6.96 2.25
C ILE A 34 13.31 -7.49 3.45
N LYS A 35 13.46 -6.70 4.52
CA LYS A 35 14.20 -7.08 5.72
C LYS A 35 13.62 -8.32 6.40
N VAL A 36 12.30 -8.48 6.42
CA VAL A 36 11.64 -9.67 7.00
C VAL A 36 11.51 -10.86 6.04
N GLY A 37 12.16 -10.80 4.88
CA GLY A 37 12.34 -11.93 3.98
C GLY A 37 11.41 -11.98 2.76
N TYR A 38 10.65 -10.93 2.44
CA TYR A 38 9.94 -10.87 1.17
C TYR A 38 10.88 -10.53 0.01
N SER A 39 10.61 -11.10 -1.17
CA SER A 39 11.41 -10.82 -2.36
C SER A 39 11.32 -9.35 -2.78
N LYS A 40 12.41 -8.77 -3.31
CA LYS A 40 12.40 -7.38 -3.83
C LYS A 40 11.29 -7.14 -4.86
N LYS A 41 11.01 -8.15 -5.71
CA LYS A 41 9.98 -8.08 -6.75
C LYS A 41 8.56 -7.92 -6.18
N THR A 42 8.27 -8.59 -5.07
CA THR A 42 6.92 -8.58 -4.46
C THR A 42 6.83 -7.71 -3.21
N ALA A 43 7.95 -7.19 -2.70
CA ALA A 43 8.02 -6.47 -1.44
C ALA A 43 7.07 -5.29 -1.35
N ARG A 44 6.89 -4.50 -2.43
CA ARG A 44 5.96 -3.37 -2.43
C ARG A 44 4.50 -3.83 -2.21
N GLN A 45 4.06 -4.83 -2.98
CA GLN A 45 2.71 -5.40 -2.85
C GLN A 45 2.51 -6.09 -1.49
N GLN A 46 3.53 -6.80 -0.99
CA GLN A 46 3.45 -7.49 0.30
C GLN A 46 3.47 -6.49 1.46
N ALA A 47 4.30 -5.46 1.40
CA ALA A 47 4.31 -4.35 2.35
C ALA A 47 2.93 -3.70 2.47
N HIS A 48 2.28 -3.43 1.33
CA HIS A 48 0.92 -2.92 1.31
C HIS A 48 -0.06 -3.86 2.03
N LYS A 49 -0.05 -5.15 1.69
CA LYS A 49 -0.88 -6.17 2.36
C LYS A 49 -0.62 -6.24 3.87
N LEU A 50 0.63 -6.13 4.30
CA LEU A 50 1.00 -6.13 5.71
C LEU A 50 0.45 -4.89 6.44
N LEU A 51 0.59 -3.70 5.85
CA LEU A 51 0.02 -2.48 6.44
C LEU A 51 -1.51 -2.50 6.50
N THR A 52 -2.18 -3.24 5.61
CA THR A 52 -3.64 -3.41 5.68
C THR A 52 -4.09 -4.41 6.76
N ASN A 53 -3.20 -5.27 7.25
CA ASN A 53 -3.54 -6.32 8.21
C ASN A 53 -3.91 -5.75 9.58
N ALA A 54 -5.03 -6.20 10.16
CA ALA A 54 -5.56 -5.66 11.41
C ALA A 54 -4.59 -5.81 12.60
N TYR A 55 -3.92 -6.96 12.74
CA TYR A 55 -2.93 -7.19 13.81
C TYR A 55 -1.77 -6.18 13.69
N ILE A 56 -1.23 -6.03 12.49
CA ILE A 56 -0.11 -5.10 12.23
C ILE A 56 -0.55 -3.65 12.49
N LYS A 57 -1.74 -3.24 12.01
CA LYS A 57 -2.30 -1.91 12.28
C LYS A 57 -2.41 -1.63 13.78
N GLN A 58 -3.00 -2.55 14.54
CA GLN A 58 -3.16 -2.40 15.98
C GLN A 58 -1.81 -2.31 16.70
N LYS A 59 -0.84 -3.14 16.31
CA LYS A 59 0.51 -3.14 16.90
C LYS A 59 1.25 -1.83 16.62
N ILE A 60 1.21 -1.33 15.38
CA ILE A 60 1.76 -0.01 15.01
C ILE A 60 1.12 1.08 15.86
N GLN A 61 -0.22 1.14 15.94
CA GLN A 61 -0.92 2.15 16.73
C GLN A 61 -0.53 2.11 18.21
N PHE A 62 -0.39 0.91 18.78
CA PHE A 62 0.03 0.73 20.17
C PHE A 62 1.44 1.27 20.42
N GLU A 63 2.42 0.88 19.60
CA GLU A 63 3.81 1.34 19.76
C GLU A 63 3.93 2.86 19.50
N MET A 64 3.17 3.40 18.54
CA MET A 64 3.10 4.85 18.29
C MET A 64 2.47 5.61 19.47
N LYS A 65 1.43 5.07 20.09
CA LYS A 65 0.83 5.65 21.32
C LYS A 65 1.83 5.62 22.48
N ARG A 66 2.55 4.52 22.65
CA ARG A 66 3.61 4.39 23.66
C ARG A 66 4.73 5.40 23.42
N LEU A 67 5.15 5.57 22.16
CA LEU A 67 6.12 6.58 21.77
C LEU A 67 5.62 7.99 22.11
N ARG A 68 4.38 8.35 21.74
CA ARG A 68 3.78 9.65 22.12
C ARG A 68 3.76 9.89 23.62
N ASN A 69 3.39 8.88 24.42
CA ASN A 69 3.30 9.02 25.87
C ASN A 69 4.64 9.24 26.55
N ARG A 70 5.73 8.60 26.07
CA ARG A 70 7.09 8.86 26.56
C ARG A 70 7.58 10.28 26.27
N MET A 71 6.92 10.96 25.33
CA MET A 71 7.42 12.18 24.71
C MET A 71 6.54 13.40 25.02
N LYS A 72 5.93 13.46 26.21
CA LYS A 72 4.97 14.52 26.58
C LYS A 72 5.57 15.81 27.18
N ASP A 73 6.86 15.83 27.53
CA ASP A 73 7.52 17.05 28.06
C ASP A 73 7.74 18.11 26.97
N GLU A 74 7.78 19.39 27.35
CA GLU A 74 7.62 20.55 26.44
C GLU A 74 8.63 20.64 25.27
N GLY A 75 9.81 20.00 25.38
CA GLY A 75 10.77 19.86 24.26
C GLY A 75 10.33 18.90 23.15
N LEU A 76 9.28 18.10 23.37
CA LEU A 76 8.85 16.99 22.52
C LEU A 76 7.50 17.23 21.82
N ARG A 77 6.84 18.39 22.02
CA ARG A 77 5.64 18.77 21.23
C ARG A 77 5.93 18.79 19.73
N SER A 78 7.08 19.33 19.34
CA SER A 78 7.56 19.31 17.95
C SER A 78 7.69 17.89 17.41
N PHE A 79 8.15 16.95 18.24
CA PHE A 79 8.25 15.54 17.90
C PHE A 79 6.87 14.88 17.73
N SER A 80 5.92 15.16 18.64
CA SER A 80 4.54 14.65 18.51
C SER A 80 3.84 15.17 17.25
N MET A 81 4.10 16.44 16.86
CA MET A 81 3.58 17.02 15.63
C MET A 81 4.20 16.35 14.39
N LEU A 82 5.51 16.12 14.38
CA LEU A 82 6.18 15.40 13.31
C LEU A 82 5.64 13.98 13.16
N LEU A 83 5.41 13.27 14.27
CA LEU A 83 4.84 11.93 14.26
C LEU A 83 3.42 11.92 13.68
N ASP A 84 2.61 12.93 13.99
CA ASP A 84 1.26 13.06 13.44
C ASP A 84 1.29 13.30 11.92
N ILE A 85 2.15 14.22 11.45
CA ILE A 85 2.34 14.45 10.02
C ILE A 85 2.85 13.16 9.34
N ALA A 86 3.79 12.45 9.97
CA ALA A 86 4.29 11.17 9.46
C ALA A 86 3.17 10.14 9.28
N MET A 87 2.28 10.00 10.26
CA MET A 87 1.11 9.13 10.18
C MET A 87 0.16 9.55 9.06
N GLN A 88 -0.16 10.85 8.95
CA GLN A 88 -1.01 11.37 7.88
C GLN A 88 -0.40 11.15 6.49
N THR A 89 0.92 11.30 6.35
CA THR A 89 1.61 11.02 5.08
C THR A 89 1.54 9.54 4.73
N GLU A 90 1.61 8.64 5.72
CA GLU A 90 1.44 7.21 5.49
C GLU A 90 0.03 6.86 5.02
N GLU A 91 -1.00 7.43 5.65
CA GLU A 91 -2.39 7.22 5.25
C GLU A 91 -2.63 7.65 3.80
N LYS A 92 -2.05 8.79 3.38
CA LYS A 92 -2.11 9.24 1.98
C LYS A 92 -1.38 8.30 1.03
N ILE A 93 -0.22 7.77 1.43
CA ILE A 93 0.54 6.79 0.66
C ILE A 93 -0.24 5.49 0.48
N GLN A 94 -0.87 5.02 1.55
CA GLN A 94 -1.73 3.84 1.51
C GLN A 94 -2.93 4.07 0.57
N ALA A 95 -3.63 5.20 0.72
CA ALA A 95 -4.76 5.55 -0.14
C ALA A 95 -4.37 5.64 -1.62
N HIS A 96 -3.19 6.18 -1.93
CA HIS A 96 -2.64 6.20 -3.28
C HIS A 96 -2.40 4.79 -3.84
N ASN A 97 -1.75 3.91 -3.07
CA ASN A 97 -1.48 2.54 -3.51
C ASN A 97 -2.76 1.74 -3.72
N GLU A 98 -3.75 1.91 -2.84
CA GLU A 98 -5.08 1.29 -3.00
C GLU A 98 -5.77 1.82 -4.26
N ALA A 99 -5.71 3.14 -4.51
CA ALA A 99 -6.27 3.73 -5.71
C ALA A 99 -5.58 3.25 -6.99
N GLU A 100 -4.26 3.14 -7.01
CA GLU A 100 -3.48 2.62 -8.15
C GLU A 100 -3.98 1.24 -8.59
N ILE A 101 -4.14 0.31 -7.63
CA ILE A 101 -4.62 -1.06 -7.90
C ILE A 101 -6.05 -1.06 -8.44
N GLU A 102 -6.95 -0.31 -7.80
CA GLU A 102 -8.36 -0.29 -8.18
C GLU A 102 -8.58 0.41 -9.52
N ILE A 103 -7.81 1.46 -9.83
CA ILE A 103 -7.83 2.14 -11.13
C ILE A 103 -7.43 1.16 -12.24
N ASP A 104 -6.37 0.39 -12.06
CA ASP A 104 -5.92 -0.59 -13.05
C ASP A 104 -6.96 -1.69 -13.26
N ARG A 105 -7.58 -2.18 -12.18
CA ARG A 105 -8.68 -3.16 -12.26
C ARG A 105 -9.86 -2.62 -13.06
N ILE A 106 -10.38 -1.45 -12.68
CA ILE A 106 -11.54 -0.85 -13.32
C ILE A 106 -11.28 -0.53 -14.78
N LYS A 107 -10.07 -0.08 -15.14
CA LYS A 107 -9.70 0.15 -16.54
C LYS A 107 -9.73 -1.14 -17.37
N SER A 108 -9.30 -2.26 -16.80
CA SER A 108 -9.40 -3.56 -17.46
C SER A 108 -10.87 -3.94 -17.70
N GLU A 109 -11.70 -3.85 -16.67
CA GLU A 109 -13.13 -4.15 -16.75
C GLU A 109 -13.85 -3.25 -17.78
N LEU A 110 -13.54 -1.95 -17.80
CA LEU A 110 -14.05 -1.01 -18.80
C LEU A 110 -13.65 -1.39 -20.23
N SER A 111 -12.42 -1.86 -20.44
CA SER A 111 -11.96 -2.29 -21.75
C SER A 111 -12.72 -3.52 -22.24
N ASP A 112 -12.96 -4.51 -21.36
CA ASP A 112 -13.72 -5.71 -21.72
C ASP A 112 -15.17 -5.36 -22.07
N LEU A 113 -15.78 -4.47 -21.28
CA LEU A 113 -17.13 -3.99 -21.50
C LEU A 113 -17.27 -3.19 -22.81
N GLU A 114 -16.29 -2.35 -23.14
CA GLU A 114 -16.25 -1.63 -24.41
C GLU A 114 -16.21 -2.59 -25.62
N ILE A 115 -15.51 -3.71 -25.50
CA ILE A 115 -15.49 -4.76 -26.54
C ILE A 115 -16.87 -5.40 -26.69
N GLU A 116 -17.56 -5.70 -25.60
CA GLU A 116 -18.92 -6.27 -25.64
C GLU A 116 -19.93 -5.31 -26.26
N MET A 117 -19.88 -4.03 -25.87
CA MET A 117 -20.70 -2.98 -26.46
C MET A 117 -20.47 -2.83 -27.97
N LEU A 118 -19.22 -2.93 -28.44
CA LEU A 118 -18.90 -2.90 -29.86
C LEU A 118 -19.49 -4.09 -30.62
N LYS A 119 -19.46 -5.30 -30.03
CA LYS A 119 -20.09 -6.49 -30.61
C LYS A 119 -21.61 -6.32 -30.72
N ALA A 120 -22.25 -5.90 -29.63
CA ALA A 120 -23.69 -5.65 -29.60
C ALA A 120 -24.11 -4.60 -30.65
N ASN A 121 -23.36 -3.50 -30.79
CA ASN A 121 -23.61 -2.50 -31.82
C ASN A 121 -23.50 -3.04 -33.25
N ASN A 122 -22.48 -3.85 -33.52
CA ASN A 122 -22.30 -4.48 -34.83
C ASN A 122 -23.43 -5.48 -35.15
N ASP A 123 -23.87 -6.24 -34.16
CA ASP A 123 -24.98 -7.18 -34.35
C ASP A 123 -26.32 -6.45 -34.51
N LEU A 124 -26.54 -5.37 -33.75
CA LEU A 124 -27.68 -4.46 -33.94
C LEU A 124 -27.73 -3.93 -35.38
N GLU A 125 -26.61 -3.45 -35.90
CA GLU A 125 -26.52 -2.93 -37.27
C GLU A 125 -26.87 -4.01 -38.31
N LYS A 126 -26.35 -5.23 -38.15
CA LYS A 126 -26.64 -6.36 -39.05
C LYS A 126 -28.12 -6.74 -39.03
N VAL A 127 -28.70 -6.92 -37.84
CA VAL A 127 -30.10 -7.34 -37.69
C VAL A 127 -31.05 -6.25 -38.19
N GLN A 128 -30.74 -4.98 -37.89
CA GLN A 128 -31.52 -3.84 -38.39
C GLN A 128 -31.50 -3.78 -39.92
N LYS A 129 -30.32 -3.89 -40.55
CA LYS A 129 -30.19 -3.96 -42.02
C LYS A 129 -31.00 -5.11 -42.62
N ALA A 130 -30.96 -6.29 -41.99
CA ALA A 130 -31.75 -7.45 -42.43
C ALA A 130 -33.26 -7.18 -42.33
N ALA A 131 -33.72 -6.54 -41.25
CA ALA A 131 -35.13 -6.17 -41.07
C ALA A 131 -35.59 -5.12 -42.10
N ASP A 132 -34.73 -4.16 -42.41
CA ASP A 132 -35.02 -3.08 -43.37
C ASP A 132 -35.10 -3.59 -44.80
N ALA A 133 -34.32 -4.61 -45.16
CA ALA A 133 -34.35 -5.25 -46.48
C ALA A 133 -35.62 -6.09 -46.75
N ILE A 134 -36.40 -6.42 -45.71
CA ILE A 134 -37.61 -7.25 -45.87
C ILE A 134 -38.83 -6.43 -46.28
N ASP A 135 -39.40 -6.80 -47.42
CA ASP A 135 -40.70 -6.34 -47.92
C ASP A 135 -41.86 -7.02 -47.18
N GLY A 136 -42.59 -6.27 -46.37
CA GLY A 136 -43.68 -6.73 -45.50
C GLY A 136 -45.03 -6.99 -46.19
N ARG A 137 -45.08 -7.14 -47.51
CA ARG A 137 -46.35 -7.37 -48.23
C ARG A 137 -46.93 -8.78 -48.00
N LYS A 138 -46.09 -9.82 -47.95
CA LYS A 138 -46.51 -11.21 -47.67
C LYS A 138 -46.53 -11.50 -46.17
N LYS A 139 -47.49 -12.32 -45.69
CA LYS A 139 -47.66 -12.66 -44.27
C LYS A 139 -46.38 -13.26 -43.66
N GLU A 140 -45.71 -14.17 -44.37
CA GLU A 140 -44.46 -14.80 -43.91
C GLU A 140 -43.34 -13.78 -43.73
N MET A 141 -43.15 -12.88 -44.71
CA MET A 141 -42.16 -11.81 -44.64
C MET A 141 -42.45 -10.82 -43.49
N ARG A 142 -43.73 -10.52 -43.22
CA ARG A 142 -44.12 -9.71 -42.05
C ARG A 142 -43.70 -10.37 -40.74
N ASN A 143 -43.98 -11.66 -40.59
CA ASN A 143 -43.63 -12.40 -39.39
C ASN A 143 -42.11 -12.45 -39.20
N HIS A 144 -41.36 -12.67 -40.28
CA HIS A 144 -39.90 -12.66 -40.23
C HIS A 144 -39.34 -11.28 -39.84
N LYS A 145 -39.84 -10.20 -40.47
CA LYS A 145 -39.46 -8.83 -40.12
C LYS A 145 -39.76 -8.52 -38.65
N ARG A 146 -40.93 -8.93 -38.15
CA ARG A 146 -41.29 -8.76 -36.74
C ARG A 146 -40.30 -9.47 -35.80
N SER A 147 -39.92 -10.70 -36.11
CA SER A 147 -38.94 -11.46 -35.32
C SER A 147 -37.56 -10.77 -35.28
N LEU A 148 -37.11 -10.17 -36.39
CA LEU A 148 -35.87 -9.40 -36.42
C LEU A 148 -35.98 -8.10 -35.61
N LEU A 149 -37.13 -7.42 -35.63
CA LEU A 149 -37.36 -6.23 -34.80
C LEU A 149 -37.39 -6.58 -33.30
N GLU A 150 -37.95 -7.74 -32.93
CA GLU A 150 -37.89 -8.24 -31.55
C GLU A 150 -36.44 -8.53 -31.12
N GLN A 151 -35.58 -9.04 -32.02
CA GLN A 151 -34.14 -9.18 -31.78
C GLN A 151 -33.45 -7.82 -31.64
N VAL A 152 -33.77 -6.84 -32.49
CA VAL A 152 -33.26 -5.46 -32.37
C VAL A 152 -33.56 -4.88 -31.00
N ASP A 153 -34.79 -5.02 -30.52
CA ASP A 153 -35.18 -4.52 -29.20
C ASP A 153 -34.45 -5.25 -28.07
N SER A 154 -34.23 -6.56 -28.20
CA SER A 154 -33.41 -7.34 -27.26
C SER A 154 -31.96 -6.84 -27.21
N ILE A 155 -31.33 -6.63 -28.37
CA ILE A 155 -29.93 -6.14 -28.45
C ILE A 155 -29.83 -4.72 -27.89
N LYS A 156 -30.80 -3.84 -28.16
CA LYS A 156 -30.84 -2.49 -27.57
C LYS A 156 -30.94 -2.53 -26.05
N LYS A 157 -31.72 -3.47 -25.50
CA LYS A 157 -31.82 -3.66 -24.06
C LYS A 157 -30.49 -4.13 -23.48
N GLU A 158 -29.86 -5.13 -24.08
CA GLU A 158 -28.52 -5.60 -23.68
C GLU A 158 -27.49 -4.46 -23.71
N TYR A 159 -27.45 -3.68 -24.80
CA TYR A 159 -26.57 -2.51 -24.91
C TYR A 159 -26.82 -1.47 -23.82
N PHE A 160 -28.09 -1.25 -23.44
CA PHE A 160 -28.44 -0.35 -22.35
C PHE A 160 -27.89 -0.84 -21.01
N GLU A 161 -28.01 -2.14 -20.70
CA GLU A 161 -27.46 -2.74 -19.48
C GLU A 161 -25.93 -2.63 -19.45
N LEU A 162 -25.25 -2.97 -20.55
CA LEU A 162 -23.79 -2.80 -20.68
C LEU A 162 -23.37 -1.34 -20.46
N ASN A 163 -24.11 -0.39 -21.02
CA ASN A 163 -23.81 1.03 -20.81
C ASN A 163 -24.07 1.48 -19.36
N LEU A 164 -25.07 0.91 -18.68
CA LEU A 164 -25.33 1.17 -17.27
C LEU A 164 -24.14 0.71 -16.41
N GLU A 165 -23.65 -0.50 -16.64
CA GLU A 165 -22.45 -1.05 -15.99
C GLU A 165 -21.23 -0.16 -16.24
N ARG A 166 -21.06 0.32 -17.48
CA ARG A 166 -19.97 1.23 -17.87
C ARG A 166 -20.01 2.52 -17.05
N VAL A 167 -21.18 3.11 -16.88
CA VAL A 167 -21.37 4.35 -16.10
C VAL A 167 -21.07 4.11 -14.62
N VAL A 168 -21.45 2.95 -14.07
CA VAL A 168 -21.11 2.58 -12.68
C VAL A 168 -19.60 2.49 -12.50
N LEU A 169 -18.90 1.78 -13.38
CA LEU A 169 -17.45 1.64 -13.34
C LEU A 169 -16.73 2.99 -13.50
N LEU A 170 -17.19 3.87 -14.40
CA LEU A 170 -16.63 5.22 -14.56
C LEU A 170 -16.81 6.08 -13.30
N ASN A 171 -17.96 5.95 -12.62
CA ASN A 171 -18.18 6.63 -11.35
C ASN A 171 -17.23 6.09 -10.26
N GLU A 172 -17.05 4.78 -10.16
CA GLU A 172 -16.07 4.19 -9.24
C GLU A 172 -14.64 4.65 -9.55
N LEU A 173 -14.25 4.65 -10.82
CA LEU A 173 -12.94 5.13 -11.28
C LEU A 173 -12.67 6.56 -10.78
N SER A 174 -13.65 7.45 -10.89
CA SER A 174 -13.53 8.85 -10.45
C SER A 174 -13.22 8.98 -8.94
N LYS A 175 -13.78 8.08 -8.11
CA LYS A 175 -13.53 8.07 -6.66
C LYS A 175 -12.09 7.73 -6.36
N TYR A 176 -11.50 6.76 -7.06
CA TYR A 176 -10.10 6.39 -6.88
C TYR A 176 -9.14 7.40 -7.49
N GLN A 177 -9.48 8.01 -8.62
CA GLN A 177 -8.68 9.07 -9.24
C GLN A 177 -8.42 10.24 -8.29
N SER A 178 -9.38 10.60 -7.43
CA SER A 178 -9.20 11.66 -6.42
C SER A 178 -8.13 11.36 -5.36
N ARG A 179 -7.78 10.08 -5.15
CA ARG A 179 -6.79 9.60 -4.17
C ARG A 179 -5.46 9.22 -4.82
N TYR A 180 -5.46 9.08 -6.13
CA TYR A 180 -4.25 8.87 -6.91
C TYR A 180 -3.41 10.16 -6.91
N LEU A 181 -2.09 10.00 -6.90
CA LEU A 181 -1.12 11.09 -6.87
C LEU A 181 -0.30 10.96 -8.14
N ASP A 182 -0.06 12.07 -8.82
CA ASP A 182 0.84 12.04 -9.97
C ASP A 182 2.28 11.71 -9.54
N ALA A 183 3.16 11.40 -10.49
CA ALA A 183 4.54 11.00 -10.18
C ALA A 183 5.30 12.06 -9.34
N LYS A 184 5.04 13.35 -9.58
CA LYS A 184 5.72 14.46 -8.90
C LYS A 184 5.17 14.64 -7.49
N GLU A 185 3.86 14.55 -7.30
CA GLU A 185 3.21 14.60 -5.98
C GLU A 185 3.58 13.39 -5.14
N TRP A 186 3.63 12.20 -5.75
CA TRP A 186 4.09 10.98 -5.12
C TRP A 186 5.54 11.11 -4.63
N GLU A 187 6.45 11.57 -5.50
CA GLU A 187 7.85 11.78 -5.13
C GLU A 187 7.98 12.79 -3.99
N LYS A 188 7.26 13.91 -4.05
CA LYS A 188 7.21 14.90 -2.97
C LYS A 188 6.73 14.28 -1.65
N LEU A 189 5.67 13.47 -1.68
CA LEU A 189 5.12 12.83 -0.49
C LEU A 189 6.11 11.82 0.11
N GLN A 190 6.79 11.03 -0.72
CA GLN A 190 7.84 10.11 -0.26
C GLN A 190 9.04 10.86 0.35
N ASN A 191 9.45 11.97 -0.26
CA ASN A 191 10.55 12.80 0.25
C ASN A 191 10.18 13.51 1.56
N LEU A 192 8.97 14.06 1.65
CA LEU A 192 8.45 14.65 2.88
C LEU A 192 8.45 13.63 4.02
N LYS A 193 7.90 12.44 3.73
CA LYS A 193 7.89 11.32 4.66
C LYS A 193 9.31 10.99 5.14
N LYS A 194 10.25 10.80 4.22
CA LYS A 194 11.66 10.53 4.53
C LYS A 194 12.27 11.62 5.42
N SER A 195 12.03 12.90 5.11
CA SER A 195 12.58 14.04 5.86
C SER A 195 12.02 14.10 7.28
N ILE A 196 10.71 13.90 7.45
CA ILE A 196 10.06 13.89 8.77
C ILE A 196 10.64 12.75 9.61
N PHE A 197 10.86 11.58 9.01
CA PHE A 197 11.43 10.46 9.73
C PHE A 197 12.87 10.66 10.14
N GLN A 198 13.69 11.28 9.29
CA GLN A 198 15.05 11.63 9.67
C GLN A 198 15.04 12.56 10.89
N ASP A 199 14.18 13.59 10.88
CA ASP A 199 14.06 14.53 12.00
C ASP A 199 13.55 13.84 13.29
N ILE A 200 12.60 12.90 13.16
CA ILE A 200 12.15 12.05 14.28
C ILE A 200 13.33 11.23 14.85
N LEU A 201 14.11 10.55 14.02
CA LEU A 201 15.23 9.73 14.49
C LEU A 201 16.32 10.58 15.15
N ASP A 202 16.66 11.71 14.55
CA ASP A 202 17.69 12.63 15.04
C ASP A 202 17.29 13.22 16.40
N ARG A 203 16.03 13.66 16.56
CA ARG A 203 15.51 14.17 17.84
C ARG A 203 15.29 13.08 18.89
N GLY A 204 15.01 11.86 18.46
CA GLY A 204 14.80 10.70 19.33
C GLY A 204 16.10 10.08 19.87
N GLY A 205 17.27 10.61 19.48
CA GLY A 205 18.58 10.06 19.86
C GLY A 205 18.92 8.73 19.18
N PHE A 206 18.21 8.36 18.12
CA PHE A 206 18.46 7.15 17.35
C PHE A 206 19.66 7.37 16.42
N LYS A 207 20.88 7.09 16.90
CA LYS A 207 22.05 7.02 16.01
C LYS A 207 21.95 5.74 15.17
N ALA A 208 22.06 5.87 13.85
CA ALA A 208 22.27 4.73 12.97
C ALA A 208 23.50 3.93 13.47
N ILE A 209 23.42 2.60 13.44
CA ILE A 209 24.46 1.70 13.98
C ILE A 209 25.84 2.00 13.37
N ASP A 210 25.88 2.52 12.14
CA ASP A 210 27.12 2.89 11.44
C ASP A 210 27.79 4.18 11.97
N GLN A 211 27.14 4.94 12.86
CA GLN A 211 27.68 6.15 13.48
C GLN A 211 27.76 6.10 15.01
N ILE A 212 27.86 4.91 15.58
CA ILE A 212 28.50 4.81 16.90
C ILE A 212 30.01 4.96 16.67
N GLN A 213 30.44 6.17 16.32
CA GLN A 213 31.76 6.58 16.80
C GLN A 213 31.65 6.54 18.31
N HIS A 214 32.46 5.70 18.94
CA HIS A 214 32.75 5.80 20.36
C HIS A 214 33.29 7.21 20.61
N SER A 215 32.39 8.15 20.93
CA SER A 215 32.78 9.46 21.44
C SER A 215 33.26 9.25 22.87
N GLY A 216 34.51 8.81 22.95
CA GLY A 216 35.20 8.47 24.16
C GLY A 216 36.48 7.78 23.75
N LYS A 217 37.58 8.53 23.66
CA LYS A 217 38.91 7.93 23.83
C LYS A 217 38.89 7.27 25.21
N VAL A 218 38.65 5.96 25.26
CA VAL A 218 38.98 5.15 26.42
C VAL A 218 40.30 4.49 26.08
N ASP A 219 41.36 5.29 26.20
CA ASP A 219 42.72 4.79 26.16
C ASP A 219 43.12 4.56 27.63
N VAL A 220 42.67 3.44 28.18
CA VAL A 220 43.12 2.98 29.49
C VAL A 220 43.35 1.49 29.41
N ASN A 221 44.56 1.12 28.98
CA ASN A 221 45.21 -0.01 29.63
C ASN A 221 45.63 0.48 31.03
N PRO A 222 44.94 0.09 32.11
CA PRO A 222 45.26 0.57 33.46
C PRO A 222 46.65 0.14 33.95
N PHE A 223 47.34 -0.69 33.18
CA PHE A 223 48.67 -1.22 33.47
C PHE A 223 49.77 -0.68 32.55
N ALA A 224 49.48 0.33 31.73
CA ALA A 224 50.43 0.86 30.73
C ALA A 224 51.75 1.39 31.32
N ASN A 225 51.77 1.73 32.62
CA ASN A 225 52.93 2.27 33.31
C ASN A 225 53.64 1.25 34.22
N LEU A 226 53.25 -0.03 34.19
CA LEU A 226 53.89 -1.08 34.99
C LEU A 226 54.86 -1.89 34.13
N SER A 227 56.04 -2.16 34.67
CA SER A 227 56.98 -3.09 34.07
C SER A 227 56.47 -4.53 34.20
N GLU A 228 56.96 -5.42 33.32
CA GLU A 228 56.59 -6.84 33.30
C GLU A 228 56.88 -7.53 34.65
N GLU A 229 57.87 -7.03 35.39
CA GLU A 229 58.27 -7.51 36.71
C GLU A 229 57.31 -7.06 37.82
N GLU A 230 56.76 -5.85 37.73
CA GLU A 230 55.72 -5.34 38.65
C GLU A 230 54.38 -6.06 38.46
N LEU A 231 54.04 -6.42 37.21
CA LEU A 231 52.85 -7.21 36.90
C LEU A 231 52.94 -8.64 37.45
N ARG A 232 54.12 -9.26 37.43
CA ARG A 232 54.32 -10.59 38.04
C ARG A 232 54.17 -10.56 39.56
N ARG A 233 54.69 -9.54 40.24
CA ARG A 233 54.52 -9.37 41.69
C ARG A 233 53.07 -9.17 42.12
N LEU A 234 52.28 -8.46 41.30
CA LEU A 234 50.84 -8.30 41.52
C LEU A 234 50.07 -9.63 41.35
N ALA A 235 50.52 -10.50 40.45
CA ALA A 235 49.92 -11.82 40.24
C ALA A 235 50.33 -12.87 41.28
N GLU A 236 51.49 -12.72 41.92
CA GLU A 236 52.01 -13.67 42.91
C GLU A 236 51.58 -13.37 44.37
N ASN A 237 51.05 -12.18 44.65
CA ASN A 237 50.63 -11.77 46.00
C ASN A 237 49.15 -12.04 46.35
N ASP A 238 48.38 -12.67 45.46
CA ASP A 238 47.02 -13.14 45.76
C ASP A 238 47.04 -14.61 46.21
N GLY A 239 47.79 -14.90 47.28
CA GLY A 239 47.81 -16.16 48.02
C GLY A 239 47.27 -15.98 49.44
#